data_AF-A0A8X8Y762-F1
#
_entry.id   AF-A0A8X8Y762-F1
#
_cell.length_a   1.000
_cell.length_b   1.000
_cell.length_c   1.000
_cell.angle_alpha   90.00
_cell.angle_beta   90.00
_cell.angle_gamma   90.00
#
_symmetry.space_group_name_H-M   'P 1'
#
loop_
_entity.id
_entity.type
_entity.pdbx_description
1 polymer ?
#
loop_
_entity_poly.entity_id
_entity_poly.type
_entity_poly.pdbx_seq_one_letter_code
_entity_poly.pdbx_strand_id
1 'polypeptide(L)'
;MDYIDSIVDYKQILTLLIVRKPLQIDLDFSTESSNSPLVLHLLCIIETLYLNLKAKSKHYKDAALSNFFVMNNVHYIVHRIKGSFELREMIGEEFTNRLANEYNLTASFYLNSWKGVFDCLEIDCFERLGGLFAGSFFSRLRFKAFQARFKEVVEAQSGWILAEAELRKEFRILVLLMIMPLYTAFLHRHGKNVGRLKQFGNFCDVEKVVMCLFEG
;
A
#
# COMPACT_ATOMS: atom_id res chain seq x y z
N MET A 1 19.14 5.15 1.24
CA MET A 1 18.93 6.52 1.70
C MET A 1 20.16 7.05 2.41
N ASP A 2 20.94 6.20 3.09
CA ASP A 2 22.18 6.58 3.79
C ASP A 2 23.15 7.46 2.96
N TYR A 3 23.36 7.16 1.66
CA TYR A 3 24.15 8.01 0.78
C TYR A 3 23.56 9.42 0.56
N ILE A 4 22.23 9.53 0.50
CA ILE A 4 21.52 10.82 0.39
C ILE A 4 21.65 11.59 1.70
N ASP A 5 21.60 10.89 2.84
CA ASP A 5 21.83 11.52 4.13
C ASP A 5 23.27 12.05 4.22
N SER A 6 24.27 11.31 3.73
CA SER A 6 25.65 11.80 3.64
C SER A 6 25.80 13.04 2.72
N ILE A 7 24.97 13.19 1.69
CA ILE A 7 24.99 14.41 0.85
C ILE A 7 24.64 15.65 1.68
N VAL A 8 23.76 15.51 2.67
CA VAL A 8 23.42 16.60 3.61
C VAL A 8 24.64 16.96 4.45
N ASP A 9 25.34 15.95 5.00
CA ASP A 9 26.52 16.17 5.84
C ASP A 9 27.62 16.95 5.10
N TYR A 10 27.77 16.71 3.79
CA TYR A 10 28.76 17.37 2.93
C TYR A 10 28.17 18.49 2.05
N LYS A 11 26.96 18.99 2.34
CA LYS A 11 26.22 19.97 1.51
C LYS A 11 27.09 21.15 1.08
N GLN A 12 27.86 21.74 2.00
CA GLN A 12 28.68 22.93 1.73
C GLN A 12 29.78 22.64 0.69
N ILE A 13 30.56 21.58 0.90
CA ILE A 13 31.65 21.18 0.00
C ILE A 13 31.09 20.75 -1.35
N LEU A 14 30.03 19.95 -1.35
CA LEU A 14 29.40 19.46 -2.58
C LEU A 14 28.77 20.61 -3.39
N THR A 15 28.25 21.65 -2.74
CA THR A 15 27.73 22.84 -3.44
C THR A 15 28.85 23.58 -4.18
N LEU A 16 30.08 23.59 -3.64
CA LEU A 16 31.22 24.22 -4.31
C LEU A 16 31.77 23.37 -5.48
N LEU A 17 31.76 22.04 -5.33
CA LEU A 17 32.32 21.12 -6.32
C LEU A 17 31.37 20.85 -7.49
N ILE A 18 30.06 20.74 -7.21
CA ILE A 18 29.04 20.42 -8.21
C ILE A 18 28.56 21.72 -8.84
N VAL A 19 29.27 22.14 -9.87
CA VAL A 19 28.97 23.38 -10.62
C VAL A 19 28.15 23.15 -11.89
N ARG A 20 28.08 21.90 -12.38
CA ARG A 20 27.38 21.54 -13.61
C ARG A 20 26.04 20.88 -13.31
N LYS A 21 25.00 21.34 -14.01
CA LYS A 21 23.66 20.72 -13.99
C LYS A 21 23.70 19.33 -14.65
N PRO A 22 22.83 18.40 -14.25
CA PRO A 22 22.71 17.09 -14.89
C PRO A 22 22.29 17.23 -16.37
N LEU A 23 22.78 16.33 -17.23
CA LEU A 23 22.35 16.23 -18.62
C LEU A 23 20.95 15.62 -18.64
N GLN A 24 19.94 16.45 -18.96
CA GLN A 24 18.51 16.15 -19.12
C GLN A 24 18.03 14.81 -18.53
N ILE A 25 17.40 14.91 -17.36
CA ILE A 25 16.32 14.00 -16.96
C ILE A 25 15.04 14.79 -17.15
N ASP A 26 14.02 14.16 -17.73
CA ASP A 26 12.66 14.69 -17.91
C ASP A 26 11.98 14.75 -16.53
N LEU A 27 12.52 15.59 -15.66
CA LEU A 27 11.85 16.00 -14.44
C LEU A 27 10.75 16.95 -14.92
N ASP A 28 9.52 16.44 -15.02
CA ASP A 28 8.30 17.14 -15.48
C ASP A 28 7.89 18.36 -14.62
N PHE A 29 8.81 18.88 -13.83
CA PHE A 29 8.62 20.00 -12.92
C PHE A 29 9.17 21.28 -13.50
N SER A 30 8.54 22.40 -13.13
CA SER A 30 9.23 23.68 -13.02
C SER A 30 10.32 23.54 -11.96
N THR A 31 11.40 22.82 -12.26
CA THR A 31 12.65 22.95 -11.51
C THR A 31 12.95 24.43 -11.56
N GLU A 32 12.69 25.12 -10.45
CA GLU A 32 12.83 26.57 -10.43
C GLU A 32 14.20 26.89 -10.99
N SER A 33 14.27 27.88 -11.87
CA SER A 33 15.53 28.33 -12.46
C SER A 33 16.57 28.72 -11.40
N SER A 34 16.16 28.83 -10.13
CA SER A 34 16.91 29.08 -8.90
C SER A 34 17.61 27.86 -8.28
N ASN A 35 17.25 26.62 -8.62
CA ASN A 35 17.81 25.44 -7.94
C ASN A 35 19.31 25.24 -8.25
N SER A 36 20.09 25.01 -7.19
CA SER A 36 21.53 24.76 -7.31
C SER A 36 21.79 23.44 -8.07
N PRO A 37 22.94 23.30 -8.77
CA PRO A 37 23.26 22.05 -9.46
C PRO A 37 23.26 20.83 -8.53
N LEU A 38 23.71 20.98 -7.27
CA LEU A 38 23.63 19.92 -6.25
C LEU A 38 22.18 19.45 -6.03
N VAL A 39 21.24 20.38 -5.86
CA VAL A 39 19.82 20.06 -5.69
C VAL A 39 19.29 19.31 -6.91
N LEU A 40 19.60 19.77 -8.11
CA LEU A 40 19.17 19.09 -9.33
C LEU A 40 19.71 17.66 -9.43
N HIS A 41 20.98 17.43 -9.08
CA HIS A 41 21.52 16.06 -9.03
C HIS A 41 20.85 15.21 -7.95
N LEU A 42 20.54 15.77 -6.78
CA LEU A 42 19.81 15.06 -5.73
C LEU A 42 18.42 14.62 -6.21
N LEU A 43 17.66 15.52 -6.83
CA LEU A 43 16.36 15.19 -7.41
C LEU A 43 16.47 14.10 -8.48
N CYS A 44 17.49 14.18 -9.35
CA CYS A 44 17.77 13.16 -10.34
C CYS A 44 18.09 11.78 -9.73
N ILE A 45 18.86 11.73 -8.64
CA ILE A 45 19.17 10.49 -7.94
C ILE A 45 17.90 9.85 -7.38
N ILE A 46 17.04 10.64 -6.73
CA ILE A 46 15.78 10.15 -6.15
C ILE A 46 14.83 9.69 -7.25
N GLU A 47 14.73 10.45 -8.35
CA GLU A 47 13.89 10.06 -9.49
C GLU A 47 14.38 8.77 -10.14
N THR A 48 15.69 8.65 -10.36
CA THR A 48 16.30 7.44 -10.91
C THR A 48 16.06 6.25 -10.00
N LEU A 49 16.19 6.43 -8.67
CA LEU A 49 15.86 5.39 -7.69
C LEU A 49 14.38 4.96 -7.81
N TYR A 50 13.46 5.92 -7.87
CA TYR A 50 12.03 5.66 -8.02
C TYR A 50 11.70 4.90 -9.32
N LEU A 51 12.25 5.34 -10.46
CA LEU A 51 12.06 4.66 -11.74
C LEU A 51 12.64 3.23 -11.73
N ASN A 52 13.79 3.04 -11.09
CA ASN A 52 14.38 1.71 -10.91
C ASN A 52 13.50 0.81 -10.03
N LEU A 53 12.88 1.34 -8.99
CA LEU A 53 11.92 0.60 -8.16
C LEU A 53 10.67 0.20 -8.97
N LYS A 54 10.13 1.12 -9.79
CA LYS A 54 9.02 0.81 -10.72
C LYS A 54 9.40 -0.21 -11.79
N ALA A 55 10.62 -0.15 -12.32
CA ALA A 55 11.11 -1.16 -13.26
C ALA A 55 11.24 -2.52 -12.57
N LYS A 56 11.83 -2.56 -11.37
CA LYS A 56 11.98 -3.77 -10.58
C LYS A 56 10.65 -4.40 -10.19
N SER A 57 9.64 -3.59 -9.87
CA SER A 57 8.34 -4.10 -9.46
C SER A 57 7.63 -4.90 -10.57
N LYS A 58 7.91 -4.62 -11.85
CA LYS A 58 7.32 -5.33 -12.99
C LYS A 58 7.76 -6.80 -13.08
N HIS A 59 8.78 -7.21 -12.34
CA HIS A 59 9.23 -8.61 -12.30
C HIS A 59 8.44 -9.48 -11.32
N TYR A 60 7.60 -8.89 -10.45
CA TYR A 60 6.69 -9.67 -9.62
C TYR A 60 5.53 -10.19 -10.46
N LYS A 61 5.24 -11.48 -10.35
CA LYS A 61 4.09 -12.11 -11.02
C LYS A 61 2.75 -11.65 -10.42
N ASP A 62 2.73 -11.47 -9.11
CA ASP A 62 1.57 -10.97 -8.39
C ASP A 62 1.53 -9.43 -8.47
N ALA A 63 0.46 -8.89 -9.04
CA ALA A 63 0.24 -7.46 -9.15
C ALA A 63 0.09 -6.77 -7.79
N ALA A 64 -0.48 -7.44 -6.79
CA ALA A 64 -0.60 -6.92 -5.43
C ALA A 64 0.78 -6.80 -4.77
N LEU A 65 1.65 -7.81 -4.95
CA LEU A 65 3.04 -7.76 -4.48
C LEU A 65 3.85 -6.69 -5.20
N SER A 66 3.63 -6.52 -6.52
CA SER A 66 4.26 -5.46 -7.29
C SER A 66 3.94 -4.07 -6.73
N ASN A 67 2.66 -3.80 -6.46
CA ASN A 67 2.22 -2.53 -5.87
C ASN A 67 2.71 -2.38 -4.42
N PHE A 68 2.64 -3.44 -3.62
CA PHE A 68 3.12 -3.47 -2.24
C PHE A 68 4.62 -3.12 -2.15
N PHE A 69 5.44 -3.68 -3.06
CA PHE A 69 6.86 -3.37 -3.14
C PHE A 69 7.12 -1.88 -3.42
N VAL A 70 6.45 -1.29 -4.42
CA VAL A 70 6.64 0.13 -4.75
C VAL A 70 6.18 1.00 -3.59
N MET A 71 4.99 0.74 -3.06
CA MET A 71 4.40 1.45 -1.93
C MET A 71 5.35 1.48 -0.72
N ASN A 72 5.90 0.33 -0.30
CA ASN A 72 6.81 0.24 0.84
C ASN A 72 8.10 1.07 0.63
N ASN A 73 8.72 0.96 -0.56
CA ASN A 73 9.96 1.69 -0.85
C ASN A 73 9.73 3.19 -1.03
N VAL A 74 8.64 3.60 -1.68
CA VAL A 74 8.31 5.02 -1.86
C VAL A 74 7.93 5.65 -0.51
N HIS A 75 7.18 4.94 0.34
CA HIS A 75 6.93 5.39 1.71
C HIS A 75 8.24 5.67 2.44
N TYR A 76 9.18 4.73 2.39
CA TYR A 76 10.49 4.91 3.03
C TYR A 76 11.22 6.14 2.51
N ILE A 77 11.26 6.37 1.20
CA ILE A 77 11.88 7.57 0.61
C ILE A 77 11.21 8.84 1.13
N VAL A 78 9.87 8.92 1.06
CA VAL A 78 9.09 10.08 1.53
C VAL A 78 9.29 10.32 3.02
N HIS A 79 9.27 9.26 3.83
CA HIS A 79 9.50 9.33 5.27
C HIS A 79 10.90 9.87 5.59
N ARG A 80 11.94 9.38 4.90
CA ARG A 80 13.31 9.87 5.10
C ARG A 80 13.48 11.32 4.69
N ILE A 81 12.90 11.75 3.56
CA ILE A 81 12.88 13.16 3.16
C ILE A 81 12.20 14.00 4.24
N LYS A 82 11.01 13.59 4.69
CA LYS A 82 10.25 14.29 5.72
C LYS A 82 10.95 14.28 7.09
N GLY A 83 11.87 13.37 7.36
CA GLY A 83 12.60 13.27 8.62
C GLY A 83 13.77 14.26 8.76
N SER A 84 14.35 14.74 7.66
CA SER A 84 15.47 15.70 7.66
C SER A 84 15.02 17.08 7.21
N PHE A 85 15.32 18.10 8.02
CA PHE A 85 14.99 19.49 7.66
C PHE A 85 15.71 19.91 6.38
N GLU A 86 17.00 19.59 6.26
CA GLU A 86 17.84 19.93 5.14
C GLU A 86 17.38 19.24 3.85
N LEU A 87 16.98 17.97 3.92
CA LEU A 87 16.41 17.26 2.77
C LEU A 87 15.09 17.88 2.32
N ARG A 88 14.20 18.23 3.26
CA ARG A 88 12.95 18.92 2.90
C ARG A 88 13.22 20.26 2.23
N GLU A 89 14.16 21.04 2.73
CA GLU A 89 14.56 22.33 2.16
C GLU A 89 15.14 22.16 0.75
N MET A 90 16.04 21.19 0.55
CA MET A 90 16.70 20.96 -0.73
C MET A 90 15.77 20.35 -1.78
N ILE A 91 14.87 19.45 -1.40
CA ILE A 91 14.01 18.71 -2.34
C ILE A 91 12.71 19.49 -2.63
N GLY A 92 12.20 20.21 -1.63
CA GLY A 92 10.95 20.96 -1.74
C GLY A 92 9.69 20.11 -1.56
N GLU A 93 8.60 20.78 -1.24
CA GLU A 93 7.30 20.14 -1.00
C GLU A 93 6.68 19.56 -2.27
N GLU A 94 6.82 20.23 -3.41
CA GLU A 94 6.21 19.80 -4.68
C GLU A 94 6.68 18.39 -5.09
N PHE A 95 8.00 18.18 -5.13
CA PHE A 95 8.57 16.88 -5.48
C PHE A 95 8.21 15.80 -4.45
N THR A 96 8.25 16.16 -3.16
CA THR A 96 7.87 15.26 -2.06
C THR A 96 6.39 14.84 -2.15
N ASN A 97 5.50 15.77 -2.49
CA ASN A 97 4.07 15.53 -2.64
C ASN A 97 3.77 14.63 -3.84
N ARG A 98 4.51 14.75 -4.96
CA ARG A 98 4.37 13.81 -6.08
C ARG A 98 4.73 12.38 -5.65
N LEU A 99 5.85 12.18 -4.95
CA LEU A 99 6.20 10.86 -4.43
C LEU A 99 5.13 10.32 -3.46
N ALA A 100 4.58 11.18 -2.60
CA ALA A 100 3.48 10.81 -1.72
C ALA A 100 2.21 10.42 -2.49
N ASN A 101 1.91 11.09 -3.61
CA ASN A 101 0.79 10.73 -4.48
C ASN A 101 1.00 9.37 -5.15
N GLU A 102 2.21 9.06 -5.59
CA GLU A 102 2.56 7.74 -6.13
C GLU A 102 2.47 6.64 -5.07
N TYR A 103 2.87 6.94 -3.83
CA TYR A 103 2.61 6.07 -2.68
C TYR A 103 1.10 5.81 -2.49
N ASN A 104 0.27 6.87 -2.44
CA ASN A 104 -1.18 6.73 -2.27
C ASN A 104 -1.82 5.92 -3.40
N LEU A 105 -1.40 6.16 -4.64
CA LEU A 105 -1.89 5.44 -5.82
C LEU A 105 -1.54 3.95 -5.72
N THR A 106 -0.29 3.61 -5.45
CA THR A 106 0.15 2.20 -5.32
C THR A 106 -0.46 1.50 -4.10
N ALA A 107 -0.64 2.22 -2.98
CA ALA A 107 -1.40 1.74 -1.84
C ALA A 107 -2.86 1.42 -2.20
N SER A 108 -3.51 2.26 -2.99
CA SER A 108 -4.88 2.00 -3.45
C SER A 108 -4.97 0.74 -4.34
N PHE A 109 -3.99 0.54 -5.23
CA PHE A 109 -3.94 -0.67 -6.06
C PHE A 109 -3.65 -1.93 -5.25
N TYR A 110 -2.81 -1.83 -4.21
CA TYR A 110 -2.64 -2.90 -3.25
C TYR A 110 -3.94 -3.20 -2.50
N LEU A 111 -4.65 -2.19 -1.97
CA LEU A 111 -5.93 -2.40 -1.27
C LEU A 111 -7.00 -3.01 -2.19
N ASN A 112 -6.97 -2.70 -3.50
CA ASN A 112 -7.85 -3.34 -4.48
C ASN A 112 -7.64 -4.86 -4.61
N SER A 113 -6.50 -5.41 -4.16
CA SER A 113 -6.31 -6.87 -4.09
C SER A 113 -7.29 -7.55 -3.11
N TRP A 114 -7.79 -6.79 -2.12
CA TRP A 114 -8.79 -7.25 -1.17
C TRP A 114 -10.22 -7.13 -1.69
N LYS A 115 -10.43 -6.47 -2.85
CA LYS A 115 -11.77 -6.22 -3.39
C LYS A 115 -12.60 -7.49 -3.54
N GLY A 116 -12.01 -8.57 -4.07
CA GLY A 116 -12.72 -9.84 -4.20
C GLY A 116 -13.17 -10.47 -2.87
N VAL A 117 -12.49 -10.16 -1.75
CA VAL A 117 -12.90 -10.54 -0.40
C VAL A 117 -14.11 -9.72 0.04
N PHE A 118 -14.09 -8.41 -0.23
CA PHE A 118 -15.16 -7.48 0.10
C PHE A 118 -16.43 -7.77 -0.70
N ASP A 119 -16.31 -7.99 -2.01
CA ASP A 119 -17.42 -8.28 -2.92
C ASP A 119 -18.19 -9.56 -2.49
N CYS A 120 -17.51 -10.52 -1.85
CA CYS A 120 -18.16 -11.73 -1.32
C CYS A 120 -19.06 -11.45 -0.10
N LEU A 121 -18.79 -10.36 0.64
CA LEU A 121 -19.54 -9.92 1.81
C LEU A 121 -20.55 -8.83 1.48
N GLU A 122 -20.38 -8.16 0.34
CA GLU A 122 -21.29 -7.12 -0.12
C GLU A 122 -22.67 -7.72 -0.46
N ILE A 123 -23.71 -7.03 0.00
CA ILE A 123 -25.07 -7.53 -0.11
C ILE A 123 -25.68 -6.97 -1.39
N ASP A 124 -25.69 -7.78 -2.44
CA ASP A 124 -26.42 -7.44 -3.67
C ASP A 124 -27.89 -7.08 -3.42
N CYS A 125 -28.37 -6.08 -4.16
CA CYS A 125 -29.80 -5.74 -4.26
C CYS A 125 -30.68 -6.94 -4.69
N PHE A 126 -30.12 -7.97 -5.34
CA PHE A 126 -30.86 -9.15 -5.78
C PHE A 126 -31.40 -9.99 -4.60
N GLU A 127 -30.73 -9.98 -3.45
CA GLU A 127 -31.23 -10.61 -2.22
C GLU A 127 -32.40 -9.84 -1.58
N ARG A 128 -32.63 -8.58 -1.96
CA ARG A 128 -33.85 -7.84 -1.55
C ARG A 128 -35.09 -8.26 -2.35
N LEU A 129 -34.90 -8.90 -3.51
CA LEU A 129 -35.96 -9.27 -4.45
C LEU A 129 -36.27 -10.78 -4.47
N GLY A 130 -35.34 -11.63 -4.03
CA GLY A 130 -35.49 -13.08 -3.99
C GLY A 130 -36.01 -13.62 -2.64
N GLY A 131 -37.03 -14.47 -2.66
CA GLY A 131 -37.67 -15.03 -1.47
C GLY A 131 -36.75 -15.80 -0.50
N LEU A 132 -37.19 -15.89 0.76
CA LEU A 132 -36.47 -16.39 1.95
C LEU A 132 -35.70 -17.72 1.79
N PHE A 133 -36.14 -18.64 0.92
CA PHE A 133 -35.52 -19.95 0.73
C PHE A 133 -34.28 -19.94 -0.17
N ALA A 134 -34.25 -19.05 -1.17
CA ALA A 134 -33.08 -18.85 -2.02
C ALA A 134 -31.94 -18.17 -1.24
N GLY A 135 -32.28 -17.19 -0.39
CA GLY A 135 -31.30 -16.40 0.38
C GLY A 135 -30.46 -17.22 1.37
N SER A 136 -30.96 -18.35 1.89
CA SER A 136 -30.17 -19.22 2.80
C SER A 136 -29.07 -20.00 2.06
N PHE A 137 -29.35 -20.47 0.85
CA PHE A 137 -28.36 -21.18 0.03
C PHE A 137 -27.30 -20.22 -0.52
N PHE A 138 -27.73 -19.08 -1.07
CA PHE A 138 -26.83 -18.07 -1.62
C PHE A 138 -25.90 -17.47 -0.56
N SER A 139 -26.41 -17.16 0.64
CA SER A 139 -25.56 -16.67 1.75
C SER A 139 -24.51 -17.70 2.20
N ARG A 140 -24.83 -18.99 2.20
CA ARG A 140 -23.82 -20.04 2.49
C ARG A 140 -22.75 -20.13 1.41
N LEU A 141 -23.13 -20.01 0.13
CA LEU A 141 -22.19 -20.05 -0.97
C LEU A 141 -21.26 -18.83 -0.94
N ARG A 142 -21.81 -17.64 -0.69
CA ARG A 142 -21.04 -16.39 -0.51
C ARG A 142 -20.06 -16.49 0.66
N PHE A 143 -20.48 -17.03 1.79
CA PHE A 143 -19.59 -17.20 2.94
C PHE A 143 -18.42 -18.15 2.64
N LYS A 144 -18.67 -19.24 1.91
CA LYS A 144 -17.60 -20.14 1.44
C LYS A 144 -16.66 -19.44 0.46
N ALA A 145 -17.20 -18.65 -0.47
CA ALA A 145 -16.41 -17.85 -1.40
C ALA A 145 -15.53 -16.83 -0.66
N PHE A 146 -16.10 -16.11 0.31
CA PHE A 146 -15.37 -15.23 1.21
C PHE A 146 -14.23 -15.96 1.91
N GLN A 147 -14.48 -17.11 2.54
CA GLN A 147 -13.44 -17.88 3.23
C GLN A 147 -12.31 -18.30 2.29
N ALA A 148 -12.64 -18.77 1.09
CA ALA A 148 -11.65 -19.16 0.10
C ALA A 148 -10.80 -17.97 -0.35
N ARG A 149 -11.43 -16.84 -0.69
CA ARG A 149 -10.73 -15.61 -1.11
C ARG A 149 -9.89 -14.99 -0.01
N PHE A 150 -10.42 -14.94 1.21
CA PHE A 150 -9.70 -14.44 2.37
C PHE A 150 -8.45 -15.28 2.64
N LYS A 151 -8.60 -16.61 2.62
CA LYS A 151 -7.47 -17.53 2.80
C LYS A 151 -6.42 -17.36 1.69
N GLU A 152 -6.84 -17.28 0.42
CA GLU A 152 -5.96 -17.06 -0.73
C GLU A 152 -5.12 -15.78 -0.55
N VAL A 153 -5.77 -14.66 -0.21
CA VAL A 153 -5.10 -13.37 0.01
C VAL A 153 -4.14 -13.42 1.20
N VAL A 154 -4.58 -13.99 2.32
CA VAL A 154 -3.75 -14.12 3.53
C VAL A 154 -2.54 -15.01 3.27
N GLU A 155 -2.71 -16.15 2.61
CA GLU A 155 -1.60 -17.05 2.26
C GLU A 155 -0.59 -16.34 1.35
N ALA A 156 -1.07 -15.64 0.31
CA ALA A 156 -0.22 -14.86 -0.58
C ALA A 156 0.57 -13.77 0.16
N GLN A 157 -0.05 -13.07 1.11
CA GLN A 157 0.52 -11.92 1.82
C GLN A 157 1.28 -12.27 3.11
N SER A 158 1.15 -13.50 3.61
CA SER A 158 1.75 -13.93 4.88
C SER A 158 3.27 -13.82 4.93
N GLY A 159 3.95 -14.06 3.80
CA GLY A 159 5.41 -13.95 3.68
C GLY A 159 5.90 -12.56 3.26
N TRP A 160 5.01 -11.57 3.15
CA TRP A 160 5.43 -10.21 2.80
C TRP A 160 5.95 -9.51 4.07
N ILE A 161 6.91 -8.60 3.92
CA ILE A 161 7.52 -7.91 5.06
C ILE A 161 7.35 -6.41 4.86
N LEU A 162 6.87 -5.75 5.92
CA LEU A 162 6.84 -4.30 6.01
C LEU A 162 7.67 -3.89 7.21
N ALA A 163 8.87 -3.35 6.96
CA ALA A 163 9.88 -3.13 7.99
C ALA A 163 9.45 -2.10 9.05
N GLU A 164 8.72 -1.06 8.65
CA GLU A 164 8.29 0.02 9.53
C GLU A 164 7.02 -0.34 10.32
N ALA A 165 7.13 -0.44 11.64
CA ALA A 165 6.06 -0.94 12.51
C ALA A 165 4.78 -0.09 12.46
N GLU A 166 4.89 1.24 12.41
CA GLU A 166 3.72 2.14 12.35
C GLU A 166 2.99 2.01 11.02
N LEU A 167 3.71 2.01 9.90
CA LEU A 167 3.12 1.79 8.57
C LEU A 167 2.46 0.41 8.49
N ARG A 168 3.10 -0.62 9.06
CA ARG A 168 2.53 -1.97 9.17
C ARG A 168 1.19 -1.96 9.89
N LYS A 169 1.13 -1.29 11.04
CA LYS A 169 -0.07 -1.16 11.85
C LYS A 169 -1.16 -0.39 11.11
N GLU A 170 -0.82 0.71 10.44
CA GLU A 170 -1.74 1.51 9.64
C GLU A 170 -2.40 0.67 8.55
N PHE A 171 -1.61 -0.10 7.78
CA PHE A 171 -2.17 -0.97 6.73
C PHE A 171 -3.09 -2.06 7.27
N ARG A 172 -2.72 -2.70 8.38
CA ARG A 172 -3.58 -3.69 9.04
C ARG A 172 -4.90 -3.06 9.46
N ILE A 173 -4.85 -1.86 10.05
CA ILE A 173 -6.04 -1.10 10.43
C ILE A 173 -6.90 -0.77 9.21
N LEU A 174 -6.30 -0.30 8.10
CA LEU A 174 -7.05 0.01 6.87
C LEU A 174 -7.79 -1.22 6.33
N VAL A 175 -7.13 -2.38 6.25
CA VAL A 175 -7.78 -3.63 5.83
C VAL A 175 -8.93 -4.00 6.78
N LEU A 176 -8.72 -3.86 8.09
CA LEU A 176 -9.75 -4.13 9.09
C LEU A 176 -10.96 -3.19 8.98
N LEU A 177 -10.71 -1.89 8.78
CA LEU A 177 -11.76 -0.90 8.59
C LEU A 177 -12.63 -1.18 7.35
N MET A 178 -12.07 -1.83 6.32
CA MET A 178 -12.82 -2.26 5.15
C MET A 178 -13.58 -3.57 5.37
N ILE A 179 -12.94 -4.59 5.94
CA ILE A 179 -13.53 -5.94 6.06
C ILE A 179 -14.55 -6.05 7.19
N MET A 180 -14.29 -5.44 8.35
CA MET A 180 -15.06 -5.67 9.58
C MET A 180 -16.50 -5.18 9.50
N PRO A 181 -16.81 -4.01 8.92
CA PRO A 181 -18.20 -3.56 8.76
C PRO A 181 -19.00 -4.50 7.86
N LEU A 182 -18.43 -4.90 6.72
CA LEU A 182 -19.07 -5.82 5.76
C LEU A 182 -19.30 -7.20 6.39
N TYR A 183 -18.27 -7.73 7.06
CA TYR A 183 -18.32 -9.04 7.71
C TYR A 183 -19.36 -9.07 8.84
N THR A 184 -19.38 -8.03 9.68
CA THR A 184 -20.34 -7.91 10.79
C THR A 184 -21.78 -7.80 10.28
N ALA A 185 -22.02 -6.97 9.26
CA ALA A 185 -23.34 -6.81 8.64
C ALA A 185 -23.83 -8.13 8.02
N PHE A 186 -22.94 -8.84 7.32
CA PHE A 186 -23.22 -10.15 6.73
C PHE A 186 -23.62 -11.18 7.81
N LEU A 187 -22.85 -11.28 8.90
CA LEU A 187 -23.13 -12.19 10.00
C LEU A 187 -24.42 -11.83 10.75
N HIS A 188 -24.71 -10.55 10.96
CA HIS A 188 -25.94 -10.13 11.62
C HIS A 188 -27.18 -10.59 10.83
N ARG A 189 -27.12 -10.51 9.49
CA ARG A 189 -28.24 -10.89 8.61
C ARG A 189 -28.33 -12.39 8.36
N HIS A 190 -27.21 -13.08 8.14
CA HIS A 190 -27.18 -14.48 7.70
C HIS A 190 -26.65 -15.45 8.77
N GLY A 191 -26.30 -14.98 9.95
CA GLY A 191 -25.64 -15.75 11.01
C GLY A 191 -26.37 -17.02 11.46
N LYS A 192 -27.71 -17.06 11.35
CA LYS A 192 -28.50 -18.30 11.61
C LYS A 192 -28.31 -19.37 10.52
N ASN A 193 -28.14 -18.95 9.27
CA ASN A 193 -27.90 -19.83 8.12
C ASN A 193 -26.44 -20.29 8.06
N VAL A 194 -25.53 -19.40 8.44
CA VAL A 194 -24.08 -19.60 8.54
C VAL A 194 -23.67 -20.30 9.84
N GLY A 195 -24.51 -20.27 10.89
CA GLY A 195 -24.28 -20.93 12.17
C GLY A 195 -24.03 -22.45 12.06
N ARG A 196 -24.51 -23.10 10.99
CA ARG A 196 -24.19 -24.50 10.67
C ARG A 196 -22.82 -24.70 10.01
N LEU A 197 -22.19 -23.62 9.54
CA LEU A 197 -20.83 -23.56 8.99
C LEU A 197 -19.78 -23.14 10.04
N LYS A 198 -20.19 -22.73 11.26
CA LYS A 198 -19.31 -22.37 12.38
C LYS A 198 -18.37 -23.48 12.87
N GLN A 199 -18.40 -24.67 12.27
CA GLN A 199 -17.31 -25.65 12.40
C GLN A 199 -16.02 -25.20 11.67
N PHE A 200 -16.07 -24.14 10.84
CA PHE A 200 -14.93 -23.57 10.13
C PHE A 200 -14.78 -22.07 10.42
N GLY A 201 -13.91 -21.74 11.38
CA GLY A 201 -13.35 -20.39 11.63
C GLY A 201 -14.29 -19.42 12.34
N ASN A 202 -13.95 -19.04 13.58
CA ASN A 202 -14.72 -18.12 14.40
C ASN A 202 -14.41 -16.65 14.04
N PHE A 203 -15.30 -15.71 14.37
CA PHE A 203 -15.16 -14.26 14.16
C PHE A 203 -13.81 -13.68 14.64
N CYS A 204 -13.26 -14.26 15.71
CA CYS A 204 -11.99 -13.87 16.32
C CYS A 204 -10.77 -14.16 15.41
N ASP A 205 -10.95 -14.92 14.34
CA ASP A 205 -9.86 -15.37 13.46
C ASP A 205 -9.55 -14.32 12.38
N VAL A 206 -10.53 -13.58 11.85
CA VAL A 206 -10.27 -12.59 10.78
C VAL A 206 -9.40 -11.45 11.27
N GLU A 207 -9.76 -10.85 12.41
CA GLU A 207 -8.99 -9.75 13.00
C GLU A 207 -7.58 -10.19 13.37
N LYS A 208 -7.45 -11.33 14.06
CA LYS A 208 -6.15 -11.89 14.44
C LYS A 208 -5.27 -12.19 13.23
N VAL A 209 -5.83 -12.82 12.20
CA VAL A 209 -5.11 -13.17 10.99
C VAL A 209 -4.61 -11.92 10.27
N VAL A 210 -5.45 -10.90 10.11
CA VAL A 210 -5.02 -9.63 9.49
C VAL A 210 -3.94 -8.95 10.33
N MET A 211 -4.06 -8.97 11.66
CA MET A 211 -3.05 -8.41 12.55
C MET A 211 -1.69 -9.15 12.51
N CYS A 212 -1.65 -10.38 12.00
CA CYS A 212 -0.41 -11.14 11.78
C CYS A 212 0.24 -10.90 10.40
N LEU A 213 -0.43 -10.25 9.46
CA LEU A 213 0.12 -10.00 8.12
C LEU A 213 1.29 -9.04 8.17
N PHE A 214 2.31 -9.23 7.32
CA PHE A 214 3.47 -8.34 7.17
C PHE A 214 4.56 -8.47 8.25
N GLU A 215 4.53 -9.51 9.08
CA GLU A 215 5.57 -9.78 10.09
C GLU A 215 6.84 -10.42 9.48
N GLY A 216 6.70 -11.27 8.45
CA GLY A 216 7.80 -12.07 7.88
C GLY A 216 7.93 -13.47 8.46
#